data_AF-A0A7V0JE70-F1
#
_entry.id   AF-A0A7V0JE70-F1
#
_cell.length_a   1.000
_cell.length_b   1.000
_cell.length_c   1.000
_cell.angle_alpha   90.00
_cell.angle_beta   90.00
_cell.angle_gamma   90.00
#
_symmetry.space_group_name_H-M   'P 1'
#
loop_
_entity.id
_entity.type
_entity.pdbx_description
1 polymer ?
#
loop_
_entity_poly.entity_id
_entity_poly.type
_entity_poly.pdbx_seq_one_letter_code
_entity_poly.pdbx_strand_id
1 'polypeptide(L)'
;KPSNGSEGDENQETTDISVTRRLYRSGESEYLMNKVQCRLKDIKNMFLDTGLELKAYSILEQGRIGDIINSKPLDRRFLIEEVAGVMKYKVRRHEAMNKLESSKSNLQRLHDIIAEVKRQINTIDRYAKKAERYKKLFEEVRDIEVRIAKRDSKALRGEISTLESSEDTLKSKEAEVSANLHSLEALIEEKKRLCIEHERSLAEIRTKLYSIEKTATEDEGKIALLKSDCENLRERYNILINQDKDLTIEKETTADSVKEIAANEVAMGQELSSLENILEERSASFSEADNEIAELEHSIEEQRKNLFIKAEEISNIKNELSRLNLTIENITRKTEKSSQDVDSLNNNLASLVTAIGQTENEHLKFRTELSETRETKEGLVSKLKDKKRELSERAESLYREREELAAVNSKLESLKEMDESRMSSIDESIRTLCRVADIFDTPPEYETAIEAVLGDKLGAAIVEDHNEIIKALQLIRENNTKRSGFITANLSNRALTEFAGVQSISANSGVIGEAVKFISVKEGFDKVAMSLLNDVYLVDNLDTALSLWQSPSGANGKSLYFVTLEGEVLEPSGMV
;
A
#
# COMPACT_ATOMS: atom_id res chain seq x y z
N LYS A 1 -123.75 -55.70 124.69
CA LYS A 1 -125.02 -55.65 123.90
C LYS A 1 -126.04 -56.56 124.60
N PRO A 2 -127.35 -56.26 124.55
CA PRO A 2 -128.19 -56.42 125.74
C PRO A 2 -129.31 -57.46 125.62
N SER A 3 -129.75 -58.00 126.77
CA SER A 3 -131.14 -57.91 127.25
C SER A 3 -131.29 -58.47 128.67
N ASN A 4 -132.07 -57.76 129.49
CA ASN A 4 -133.02 -58.13 130.58
C ASN A 4 -133.04 -59.58 131.14
N GLY A 5 -133.49 -59.84 132.38
CA GLY A 5 -134.07 -58.96 133.42
C GLY A 5 -133.21 -58.92 134.71
N SER A 6 -133.34 -57.95 135.63
CA SER A 6 -134.55 -57.39 136.27
C SER A 6 -135.29 -58.41 137.14
N GLU A 7 -135.64 -57.99 138.35
CA GLU A 7 -136.45 -58.77 139.28
C GLU A 7 -137.80 -59.11 138.66
N GLY A 8 -138.27 -60.31 138.99
CA GLY A 8 -139.53 -60.88 138.56
C GLY A 8 -140.02 -61.79 139.67
N ASP A 9 -140.65 -61.17 140.67
CA ASP A 9 -141.46 -61.86 141.66
C ASP A 9 -142.64 -62.56 140.96
N GLU A 10 -143.46 -63.29 141.72
CA GLU A 10 -144.54 -64.21 141.33
C GLU A 10 -144.17 -65.71 141.37
N ASN A 11 -143.92 -66.17 142.60
CA ASN A 11 -144.61 -67.36 143.09
C ASN A 11 -146.14 -67.11 143.11
N GLN A 12 -146.77 -66.93 141.95
CA GLN A 12 -148.20 -67.22 141.83
C GLN A 12 -148.35 -68.74 141.75
N GLU A 13 -148.85 -69.36 142.82
CA GLU A 13 -149.34 -70.75 142.79
C GLU A 13 -150.64 -70.81 141.98
N THR A 14 -150.56 -70.56 140.66
CA THR A 14 -151.66 -70.86 139.75
C THR A 14 -151.81 -72.38 139.69
N THR A 15 -152.78 -72.90 140.44
CA THR A 15 -153.06 -74.34 140.55
C THR A 15 -153.40 -74.96 139.18
N ASP A 16 -153.86 -74.15 138.23
CA ASP A 16 -154.15 -74.53 136.85
C ASP A 16 -152.98 -74.17 135.90
N ILE A 17 -152.42 -75.17 135.23
CA ILE A 17 -151.41 -75.00 134.18
C ILE A 17 -152.07 -75.13 132.80
N SER A 18 -151.96 -74.10 131.96
CA SER A 18 -152.54 -74.08 130.61
C SER A 18 -151.49 -74.39 129.53
N VAL A 19 -151.58 -75.57 128.93
CA VAL A 19 -150.74 -76.00 127.79
C VAL A 19 -151.51 -75.81 126.49
N THR A 20 -151.05 -74.90 125.62
CA THR A 20 -151.64 -74.64 124.31
C THR A 20 -150.68 -75.04 123.20
N ARG A 21 -151.10 -75.96 122.33
CA ARG A 21 -150.42 -76.21 121.04
C ARG A 21 -151.18 -75.48 119.95
N ARG A 22 -150.55 -74.50 119.30
CA ARG A 22 -151.04 -73.91 118.05
C ARG A 22 -150.43 -74.66 116.88
N LEU A 23 -151.25 -74.99 115.89
CA LEU A 23 -150.83 -75.72 114.71
C LEU A 23 -151.23 -74.89 113.48
N TYR A 24 -150.23 -74.33 112.81
CA TYR A 24 -150.44 -73.48 111.65
C TYR A 24 -150.72 -74.33 110.41
N ARG A 25 -151.40 -73.76 109.40
CA ARG A 25 -151.64 -74.44 108.11
C ARG A 25 -150.35 -74.76 107.34
N SER A 26 -149.20 -74.19 107.73
CA SER A 26 -147.86 -74.56 107.26
C SER A 26 -147.37 -75.93 107.81
N GLY A 27 -148.08 -76.52 108.78
CA GLY A 27 -147.64 -77.71 109.52
C GLY A 27 -146.77 -77.38 110.74
N GLU A 28 -146.32 -76.14 110.88
CA GLU A 28 -145.53 -75.69 112.03
C GLU A 28 -146.36 -75.76 113.31
N SER A 29 -145.74 -76.28 114.37
CA SER A 29 -146.36 -76.42 115.69
C SER A 29 -145.69 -75.49 116.69
N GLU A 30 -146.43 -74.46 117.10
CA GLU A 30 -146.03 -73.57 118.18
C GLU A 30 -146.56 -74.11 119.52
N TYR A 31 -145.70 -74.05 120.53
CA TYR A 31 -145.90 -74.62 121.86
C TYR A 31 -145.91 -73.49 122.88
N LEU A 32 -147.02 -73.33 123.60
CA LEU A 32 -147.18 -72.29 124.61
C LEU A 32 -147.57 -72.92 125.96
N MET A 33 -146.92 -72.47 127.03
CA MET A 33 -147.21 -72.82 128.43
C MET A 33 -147.59 -71.52 129.13
N ASN A 34 -148.78 -71.45 129.74
CA ASN A 34 -149.34 -70.22 130.31
C ASN A 34 -149.24 -69.01 129.35
N LYS A 35 -149.57 -69.26 128.08
CA LYS A 35 -149.50 -68.32 126.93
C LYS A 35 -148.09 -67.84 126.53
N VAL A 36 -147.02 -68.28 127.20
CA VAL A 36 -145.62 -67.98 126.83
C VAL A 36 -145.10 -69.03 125.86
N GLN A 37 -144.47 -68.61 124.76
CA GLN A 37 -143.85 -69.52 123.78
C GLN A 37 -142.64 -70.24 124.42
N CYS A 38 -142.60 -71.57 124.32
CA CYS A 38 -141.57 -72.42 124.92
C CYS A 38 -141.17 -73.56 123.98
N ARG A 39 -140.05 -74.24 124.25
CA ARG A 39 -139.59 -75.34 123.38
C ARG A 39 -140.31 -76.64 123.74
N LEU A 40 -140.46 -77.53 122.76
CA LEU A 40 -141.03 -78.86 123.00
C LEU A 40 -140.26 -79.67 124.07
N LYS A 41 -138.94 -79.44 124.25
CA LYS A 41 -138.18 -80.06 125.35
C LYS A 41 -138.62 -79.54 126.73
N ASP A 42 -139.03 -78.29 126.83
CA ASP A 42 -139.41 -77.65 128.09
C ASP A 42 -140.78 -78.16 128.54
N ILE A 43 -141.76 -78.23 127.62
CA ILE A 43 -143.05 -78.90 127.86
C ILE A 43 -142.87 -80.38 128.21
N LYS A 44 -141.99 -81.10 127.52
CA LYS A 44 -141.70 -82.51 127.86
C LYS A 44 -141.07 -82.68 129.24
N ASN A 45 -140.15 -81.80 129.62
CA ASN A 45 -139.57 -81.79 130.98
C ASN A 45 -140.65 -81.56 132.04
N MET A 46 -141.66 -80.71 131.78
CA MET A 46 -142.79 -80.52 132.69
C MET A 46 -143.65 -81.78 132.83
N PHE A 47 -144.05 -82.42 131.72
CA PHE A 47 -144.86 -83.65 131.78
C PHE A 47 -144.13 -84.86 132.39
N LEU A 48 -142.81 -84.93 132.22
CA LEU A 48 -141.94 -85.89 132.93
C LEU A 48 -141.92 -85.67 134.45
N ASP A 49 -142.22 -84.46 134.92
CA ASP A 49 -142.23 -84.09 136.34
C ASP A 49 -143.63 -84.25 136.97
N THR A 50 -144.70 -84.23 136.16
CA THR A 50 -146.07 -84.56 136.59
C THR A 50 -146.43 -86.04 136.46
N GLY A 51 -145.53 -86.88 135.92
CA GLY A 51 -145.80 -88.32 135.70
C GLY A 51 -146.85 -88.62 134.61
N LEU A 52 -147.12 -87.66 133.72
CA LEU A 52 -148.15 -87.76 132.67
C LEU A 52 -147.50 -87.75 131.28
N GLU A 53 -146.63 -88.71 130.96
CA GLU A 53 -146.06 -88.79 129.61
C GLU A 53 -147.07 -89.39 128.60
N LEU A 54 -147.16 -88.74 127.44
CA LEU A 54 -148.14 -88.92 126.35
C LEU A 54 -148.19 -90.30 125.68
N LYS A 55 -147.55 -91.33 126.23
CA LYS A 55 -147.40 -92.65 125.58
C LYS A 55 -147.69 -93.88 126.46
N ALA A 56 -147.61 -93.78 127.78
CA ALA A 56 -147.58 -94.97 128.64
C ALA A 56 -148.94 -95.41 129.18
N TYR A 57 -149.52 -94.63 130.11
CA TYR A 57 -150.68 -95.07 130.90
C TYR A 57 -151.84 -94.07 130.96
N SER A 58 -151.59 -92.77 130.84
CA SER A 58 -152.63 -91.72 131.05
C SER A 58 -153.68 -91.64 129.93
N ILE A 59 -153.40 -92.19 128.75
CA ILE A 59 -154.31 -92.23 127.59
C ILE A 59 -154.26 -93.64 126.99
N LEU A 60 -155.34 -94.40 127.16
CA LEU A 60 -155.49 -95.75 126.61
C LEU A 60 -156.33 -95.70 125.33
N GLU A 61 -155.65 -95.76 124.19
CA GLU A 61 -156.26 -95.92 122.87
C GLU A 61 -156.84 -97.34 122.71
N GLN A 62 -157.94 -97.49 121.98
CA GLN A 62 -158.59 -98.78 121.78
C GLN A 62 -157.65 -99.77 121.08
N GLY A 63 -157.35 -100.89 121.74
CA GLY A 63 -156.40 -101.91 121.30
C GLY A 63 -155.06 -101.91 122.05
N ARG A 64 -154.61 -100.76 122.57
CA ARG A 64 -153.26 -100.57 123.17
C ARG A 64 -152.95 -101.51 124.35
N ILE A 65 -153.97 -102.03 125.04
CA ILE A 65 -153.83 -103.05 126.11
C ILE A 65 -153.23 -104.37 125.56
N GLY A 66 -153.58 -104.78 124.33
CA GLY A 66 -153.01 -105.96 123.69
C GLY A 66 -151.52 -105.80 123.39
N ASP A 67 -151.12 -104.62 122.91
CA ASP A 67 -149.72 -104.30 122.64
C ASP A 67 -148.88 -104.28 123.93
N ILE A 68 -149.41 -103.75 125.03
CA ILE A 68 -148.73 -103.80 126.34
C ILE A 68 -148.51 -105.25 126.79
N ILE A 69 -149.47 -106.16 126.54
CA ILE A 69 -149.35 -107.59 126.88
C ILE A 69 -148.37 -108.35 125.96
N ASN A 70 -148.27 -107.97 124.68
CA ASN A 70 -147.37 -108.60 123.70
C ASN A 70 -146.00 -107.89 123.53
N SER A 71 -145.79 -106.76 124.22
CA SER A 71 -144.54 -105.96 124.14
C SER A 71 -143.29 -106.75 124.52
N LYS A 72 -142.15 -106.42 123.87
CA LYS A 72 -140.87 -107.09 124.17
C LYS A 72 -140.40 -106.73 125.58
N PRO A 73 -139.59 -107.57 126.25
CA PRO A 73 -139.12 -107.30 127.61
C PRO A 73 -138.39 -105.96 127.79
N LEU A 74 -137.74 -105.42 126.75
CA LEU A 74 -137.12 -104.08 126.77
C LEU A 74 -138.15 -102.95 126.76
N ASP A 75 -139.21 -103.08 125.97
CA ASP A 75 -140.29 -102.08 125.85
C ASP A 75 -141.17 -102.11 127.12
N ARG A 76 -141.45 -103.32 127.64
CA ARG A 76 -142.09 -103.50 128.97
C ARG A 76 -141.21 -102.94 130.10
N ARG A 77 -139.89 -103.07 130.00
CA ARG A 77 -138.96 -102.48 130.98
C ARG A 77 -139.01 -100.95 130.97
N PHE A 78 -139.19 -100.30 129.82
CA PHE A 78 -139.41 -98.85 129.73
C PHE A 78 -140.63 -98.43 130.57
N LEU A 79 -141.78 -99.11 130.36
CA LEU A 79 -143.01 -98.86 131.12
C LEU A 79 -142.83 -99.04 132.64
N ILE A 80 -142.10 -100.08 133.07
CA ILE A 80 -141.82 -100.33 134.50
C ILE A 80 -140.87 -99.26 135.09
N GLU A 81 -139.85 -98.85 134.35
CA GLU A 81 -138.89 -97.82 134.82
C GLU A 81 -139.50 -96.41 134.83
N GLU A 82 -140.55 -96.17 134.05
CA GLU A 82 -141.41 -94.98 134.08
C GLU A 82 -142.32 -94.96 135.31
N VAL A 83 -143.04 -96.05 135.59
CA VAL A 83 -143.85 -96.20 136.83
C VAL A 83 -142.99 -96.12 138.09
N ALA A 84 -141.73 -96.55 138.03
CA ALA A 84 -140.75 -96.39 139.11
C ALA A 84 -140.09 -94.99 139.17
N GLY A 85 -140.45 -94.05 138.29
CA GLY A 85 -139.93 -92.67 138.26
C GLY A 85 -138.46 -92.49 137.85
N VAL A 86 -137.76 -93.57 137.46
CA VAL A 86 -136.30 -93.57 137.25
C VAL A 86 -135.89 -92.95 135.90
N MET A 87 -136.84 -92.81 134.96
CA MET A 87 -136.58 -92.33 133.59
C MET A 87 -135.94 -90.94 133.53
N LYS A 88 -136.44 -89.98 134.33
CA LYS A 88 -135.86 -88.62 134.43
C LYS A 88 -134.37 -88.64 134.80
N TYR A 89 -133.97 -89.53 135.71
CA TYR A 89 -132.57 -89.71 136.09
C TYR A 89 -131.75 -90.35 134.96
N LYS A 90 -132.26 -91.40 134.31
CA LYS A 90 -131.56 -92.06 133.18
C LYS A 90 -131.28 -91.10 132.02
N VAL A 91 -132.27 -90.32 131.59
CA VAL A 91 -132.12 -89.36 130.48
C VAL A 91 -131.08 -88.30 130.83
N ARG A 92 -131.16 -87.69 132.03
CA ARG A 92 -130.16 -86.73 132.51
C ARG A 92 -128.76 -87.35 132.60
N ARG A 93 -128.64 -88.61 133.06
CA ARG A 93 -127.36 -89.33 133.15
C ARG A 93 -126.74 -89.56 131.76
N HIS A 94 -127.55 -89.91 130.76
CA HIS A 94 -127.06 -90.12 129.39
C HIS A 94 -126.68 -88.80 128.70
N GLU A 95 -127.48 -87.72 128.84
CA GLU A 95 -127.08 -86.39 128.33
C GLU A 95 -125.80 -85.88 128.98
N ALA A 96 -125.60 -86.12 130.28
CA ALA A 96 -124.37 -85.77 130.99
C ALA A 96 -123.17 -86.62 130.53
N MET A 97 -123.35 -87.92 130.32
CA MET A 97 -122.30 -88.83 129.85
C MET A 97 -121.83 -88.46 128.44
N ASN A 98 -122.75 -88.22 127.51
CA ASN A 98 -122.42 -87.82 126.13
C ASN A 98 -121.70 -86.45 126.09
N LYS A 99 -122.10 -85.50 126.96
CA LYS A 99 -121.37 -84.23 127.14
C LYS A 99 -119.96 -84.44 127.70
N LEU A 100 -119.80 -85.33 128.67
CA LEU A 100 -118.50 -85.63 129.29
C LEU A 100 -117.55 -86.33 128.31
N GLU A 101 -118.05 -87.24 127.47
CA GLU A 101 -117.28 -87.85 126.37
C GLU A 101 -116.91 -86.84 125.28
N SER A 102 -117.84 -85.96 124.88
CA SER A 102 -117.55 -84.82 124.00
C SER A 102 -116.45 -83.92 124.58
N SER A 103 -116.53 -83.58 125.87
CA SER A 103 -115.50 -82.78 126.56
C SER A 103 -114.14 -83.50 126.62
N LYS A 104 -114.11 -84.81 126.86
CA LYS A 104 -112.88 -85.62 126.82
C LYS A 104 -112.25 -85.63 125.42
N SER A 105 -113.04 -85.85 124.38
CA SER A 105 -112.57 -85.83 122.98
C SER A 105 -112.03 -84.46 122.58
N ASN A 106 -112.73 -83.38 122.97
CA ASN A 106 -112.26 -82.01 122.77
C ASN A 106 -110.95 -81.73 123.54
N LEU A 107 -110.82 -82.18 124.79
CA LEU A 107 -109.57 -82.06 125.56
C LEU A 107 -108.42 -82.83 124.94
N GLN A 108 -108.65 -84.06 124.46
CA GLN A 108 -107.63 -84.86 123.77
C GLN A 108 -107.14 -84.12 122.51
N ARG A 109 -108.05 -83.64 121.65
CA ARG A 109 -107.70 -82.84 120.47
C ARG A 109 -106.95 -81.56 120.85
N LEU A 110 -107.28 -80.93 121.97
CA LEU A 110 -106.57 -79.75 122.48
C LEU A 110 -105.14 -80.11 122.93
N HIS A 111 -104.96 -81.26 123.59
CA HIS A 111 -103.64 -81.80 123.92
C HIS A 111 -102.81 -82.14 122.67
N ASP A 112 -103.41 -82.72 121.62
CA ASP A 112 -102.74 -83.01 120.35
C ASP A 112 -102.28 -81.72 119.66
N ILE A 113 -103.14 -80.69 119.61
CA ILE A 113 -102.79 -79.35 119.09
C ILE A 113 -101.67 -78.72 119.93
N ILE A 114 -101.72 -78.81 121.26
CA ILE A 114 -100.64 -78.32 122.14
C ILE A 114 -99.32 -79.07 121.89
N ALA A 115 -99.36 -80.39 121.67
CA ALA A 115 -98.18 -81.19 121.38
C ALA A 115 -97.54 -80.80 120.04
N GLU A 116 -98.35 -80.57 119.00
CA GLU A 116 -97.88 -80.18 117.68
C GLU A 116 -97.39 -78.71 117.65
N VAL A 117 -98.10 -77.78 118.30
CA VAL A 117 -97.62 -76.40 118.47
C VAL A 117 -96.31 -76.37 119.27
N LYS A 118 -96.14 -77.22 120.30
CA LYS A 118 -94.84 -77.37 121.00
C LYS A 118 -93.73 -77.90 120.08
N ARG A 119 -94.01 -78.84 119.18
CA ARG A 119 -93.04 -79.30 118.17
C ARG A 119 -92.66 -78.18 117.20
N GLN A 120 -93.63 -77.39 116.74
CA GLN A 120 -93.39 -76.25 115.87
C GLN A 120 -92.55 -75.17 116.57
N ILE A 121 -92.88 -74.80 117.81
CA ILE A 121 -92.07 -73.88 118.65
C ILE A 121 -90.64 -74.40 118.80
N ASN A 122 -90.45 -75.67 119.16
CA ASN A 122 -89.11 -76.28 119.30
C ASN A 122 -88.32 -76.30 117.97
N THR A 123 -89.01 -76.33 116.83
CA THR A 123 -88.39 -76.30 115.49
C THR A 123 -88.02 -74.87 115.10
N ILE A 124 -88.90 -73.89 115.37
CA ILE A 124 -88.65 -72.46 115.17
C ILE A 124 -87.51 -71.97 116.07
N ASP A 125 -87.45 -72.41 117.34
CA ASP A 125 -86.35 -72.13 118.27
C ASP A 125 -84.99 -72.61 117.72
N ARG A 126 -84.95 -73.82 117.14
CA ARG A 126 -83.75 -74.35 116.47
C ARG A 126 -83.37 -73.52 115.24
N TYR A 127 -84.33 -73.05 114.45
CA TYR A 127 -84.06 -72.16 113.32
C TYR A 127 -83.61 -70.77 113.76
N ALA A 128 -84.21 -70.19 114.80
CA ALA A 128 -83.79 -68.91 115.38
C ALA A 128 -82.33 -68.98 115.88
N LYS A 129 -82.00 -70.00 116.68
CA LYS A 129 -80.62 -70.25 117.16
C LYS A 129 -79.63 -70.51 116.01
N LYS A 130 -80.06 -71.15 114.92
CA LYS A 130 -79.23 -71.30 113.70
C LYS A 130 -79.03 -69.97 112.99
N ALA A 131 -80.05 -69.12 112.89
CA ALA A 131 -79.98 -67.80 112.28
C ALA A 131 -79.14 -66.82 113.11
N GLU A 132 -79.27 -66.82 114.44
CA GLU A 132 -78.39 -66.06 115.35
C GLU A 132 -76.93 -66.48 115.22
N ARG A 133 -76.65 -67.80 115.19
CA ARG A 133 -75.29 -68.29 114.98
C ARG A 133 -74.74 -67.91 113.61
N TYR A 134 -75.56 -68.00 112.55
CA TYR A 134 -75.17 -67.54 111.21
C TYR A 134 -74.86 -66.03 111.21
N LYS A 135 -75.72 -65.21 111.82
CA LYS A 135 -75.52 -63.76 111.91
C LYS A 135 -74.21 -63.43 112.63
N LYS A 136 -73.94 -64.04 113.78
CA LYS A 136 -72.67 -63.84 114.52
C LYS A 136 -71.45 -64.23 113.69
N LEU A 137 -71.47 -65.40 113.05
CA LEU A 137 -70.38 -65.85 112.17
C LEU A 137 -70.21 -64.95 110.93
N PHE A 138 -71.30 -64.39 110.40
CA PHE A 138 -71.26 -63.45 109.27
C PHE A 138 -70.70 -62.09 109.69
N GLU A 139 -71.03 -61.60 110.88
CA GLU A 139 -70.45 -60.39 111.49
C GLU A 139 -68.94 -60.61 111.79
N GLU A 140 -68.55 -61.77 112.34
CA GLU A 140 -67.15 -62.16 112.54
C GLU A 140 -66.35 -62.23 111.22
N VAL A 141 -66.90 -62.85 110.18
CA VAL A 141 -66.28 -62.92 108.84
C VAL A 141 -66.12 -61.53 108.24
N ARG A 142 -67.17 -60.70 108.27
CA ARG A 142 -67.13 -59.31 107.77
C ARG A 142 -66.07 -58.47 108.50
N ASP A 143 -65.97 -58.62 109.82
CA ASP A 143 -64.93 -57.93 110.60
C ASP A 143 -63.52 -58.43 110.27
N ILE A 144 -63.35 -59.69 109.86
CA ILE A 144 -62.07 -60.23 109.37
C ILE A 144 -61.75 -59.68 107.97
N GLU A 145 -62.72 -59.69 107.05
CA GLU A 145 -62.58 -59.12 105.70
C GLU A 145 -62.20 -57.63 105.75
N VAL A 146 -62.87 -56.83 106.59
CA VAL A 146 -62.55 -55.40 106.80
C VAL A 146 -61.16 -55.22 107.42
N ARG A 147 -60.71 -56.13 108.30
CA ARG A 147 -59.34 -56.11 108.86
C ARG A 147 -58.28 -56.46 107.80
N ILE A 148 -58.57 -57.40 106.90
CA ILE A 148 -57.69 -57.76 105.77
C ILE A 148 -57.61 -56.58 104.79
N ALA A 149 -58.75 -56.09 104.28
CA ALA A 149 -58.78 -54.94 103.37
C ALA A 149 -58.09 -53.68 103.95
N LYS A 150 -58.18 -53.45 105.27
CA LYS A 150 -57.46 -52.38 105.96
C LYS A 150 -55.94 -52.62 106.05
N ARG A 151 -55.51 -53.87 106.23
CA ARG A 151 -54.08 -54.25 106.17
C ARG A 151 -53.53 -54.02 104.77
N ASP A 152 -54.24 -54.50 103.76
CA ASP A 152 -53.78 -54.48 102.37
C ASP A 152 -53.78 -53.05 101.81
N SER A 153 -54.81 -52.25 102.12
CA SER A 153 -54.82 -50.81 101.82
C SER A 153 -53.69 -50.05 102.53
N LYS A 154 -53.25 -50.48 103.72
CA LYS A 154 -52.08 -49.89 104.40
C LYS A 154 -50.77 -50.33 103.75
N ALA A 155 -50.64 -51.59 103.31
CA ALA A 155 -49.48 -52.11 102.61
C ALA A 155 -49.29 -51.38 101.27
N LEU A 156 -50.32 -51.37 100.42
CA LEU A 156 -50.33 -50.66 99.14
C LEU A 156 -50.04 -49.16 99.29
N ARG A 157 -50.55 -48.50 100.33
CA ARG A 157 -50.22 -47.09 100.60
C ARG A 157 -48.77 -46.90 101.04
N GLY A 158 -48.18 -47.86 101.74
CA GLY A 158 -46.76 -47.88 102.05
C GLY A 158 -45.91 -48.03 100.78
N GLU A 159 -46.27 -48.98 99.92
CA GLU A 159 -45.63 -49.22 98.62
C GLU A 159 -45.71 -47.98 97.72
N ILE A 160 -46.89 -47.37 97.57
CA ILE A 160 -47.08 -46.10 96.86
C ILE A 160 -46.19 -45.02 97.44
N SER A 161 -46.18 -44.80 98.76
CA SER A 161 -45.33 -43.78 99.38
C SER A 161 -43.83 -44.03 99.18
N THR A 162 -43.39 -45.29 99.15
CA THR A 162 -42.00 -45.61 98.79
C THR A 162 -41.71 -45.35 97.31
N LEU A 163 -42.64 -45.65 96.41
CA LEU A 163 -42.51 -45.39 94.98
C LEU A 163 -42.48 -43.89 94.69
N GLU A 164 -43.40 -43.10 95.25
CA GLU A 164 -43.42 -41.63 95.20
C GLU A 164 -42.07 -41.06 95.65
N SER A 165 -41.56 -41.50 96.82
CA SER A 165 -40.25 -41.05 97.31
C SER A 165 -39.10 -41.44 96.38
N SER A 166 -39.17 -42.61 95.74
CA SER A 166 -38.16 -43.04 94.76
C SER A 166 -38.23 -42.20 93.48
N GLU A 167 -39.43 -41.89 93.00
CA GLU A 167 -39.68 -41.05 91.82
C GLU A 167 -39.16 -39.64 92.03
N ASP A 168 -39.39 -39.04 93.21
CA ASP A 168 -38.87 -37.71 93.54
C ASP A 168 -37.34 -37.70 93.68
N THR A 169 -36.71 -38.77 94.22
CA THR A 169 -35.23 -38.87 94.19
C THR A 169 -34.67 -39.10 92.79
N LEU A 170 -35.43 -39.74 91.89
CA LEU A 170 -35.04 -39.91 90.48
C LEU A 170 -35.16 -38.60 89.71
N LYS A 171 -36.28 -37.87 89.83
CA LYS A 171 -36.47 -36.52 89.26
C LYS A 171 -35.40 -35.54 89.77
N SER A 172 -35.05 -35.61 91.05
CA SER A 172 -33.99 -34.76 91.63
C SER A 172 -32.64 -35.04 90.98
N LYS A 173 -32.29 -36.32 90.76
CA LYS A 173 -31.07 -36.73 90.05
C LYS A 173 -31.11 -36.41 88.56
N GLU A 174 -32.27 -36.51 87.93
CA GLU A 174 -32.46 -36.14 86.52
C GLU A 174 -32.25 -34.63 86.32
N ALA A 175 -32.80 -33.80 87.22
CA ALA A 175 -32.56 -32.36 87.23
C ALA A 175 -31.09 -32.01 87.53
N GLU A 176 -30.44 -32.71 88.46
CA GLU A 176 -29.00 -32.54 88.75
C GLU A 176 -28.13 -32.92 87.53
N VAL A 177 -28.41 -34.06 86.89
CA VAL A 177 -27.70 -34.51 85.69
C VAL A 177 -27.97 -33.58 84.50
N SER A 178 -29.20 -33.08 84.32
CA SER A 178 -29.54 -32.09 83.30
C SER A 178 -28.81 -30.76 83.52
N ALA A 179 -28.75 -30.25 84.74
CA ALA A 179 -28.01 -29.04 85.08
C ALA A 179 -26.50 -29.22 84.85
N ASN A 180 -25.94 -30.36 85.27
CA ASN A 180 -24.54 -30.71 85.00
C ASN A 180 -24.26 -30.82 83.48
N LEU A 181 -25.15 -31.45 82.72
CA LEU A 181 -25.05 -31.58 81.26
C LEU A 181 -25.07 -30.21 80.58
N HIS A 182 -26.02 -29.33 80.90
CA HIS A 182 -26.04 -27.97 80.35
C HIS A 182 -24.83 -27.12 80.76
N SER A 183 -24.27 -27.32 81.96
CA SER A 183 -23.02 -26.66 82.35
C SER A 183 -21.81 -27.16 81.55
N LEU A 184 -21.78 -28.46 81.20
CA LEU A 184 -20.77 -29.05 80.33
C LEU A 184 -20.94 -28.60 78.87
N GLU A 185 -22.17 -28.48 78.37
CA GLU A 185 -22.46 -27.91 77.04
C GLU A 185 -21.95 -26.46 76.95
N ALA A 186 -22.26 -25.62 77.93
CA ALA A 186 -21.78 -24.23 77.99
C ALA A 186 -20.24 -24.15 78.04
N LEU A 187 -19.59 -25.02 78.82
CA LEU A 187 -18.12 -25.14 78.83
C LEU A 187 -17.56 -25.60 77.48
N ILE A 188 -18.22 -26.53 76.79
CA ILE A 188 -17.83 -26.99 75.44
C ILE A 188 -17.98 -25.86 74.42
N GLU A 189 -19.03 -25.04 74.49
CA GLU A 189 -19.18 -23.87 73.63
C GLU A 189 -18.14 -22.79 73.94
N GLU A 190 -17.83 -22.52 75.22
CA GLU A 190 -16.76 -21.62 75.61
C GLU A 190 -15.39 -22.10 75.06
N LYS A 191 -15.08 -23.40 75.17
CA LYS A 191 -13.83 -23.95 74.62
C LYS A 191 -13.81 -23.92 73.08
N LYS A 192 -14.93 -24.18 72.40
CA LYS A 192 -15.03 -23.99 70.94
C LYS A 192 -14.77 -22.53 70.54
N ARG A 193 -15.36 -21.57 71.26
CA ARG A 193 -15.15 -20.13 71.04
C ARG A 193 -13.68 -19.74 71.19
N LEU A 194 -13.02 -20.23 72.25
CA LEU A 194 -11.60 -20.02 72.50
C LEU A 194 -10.71 -20.69 71.44
N CYS A 195 -11.04 -21.90 70.98
CA CYS A 195 -10.33 -22.55 69.87
C CYS A 195 -10.40 -21.72 68.58
N ILE A 196 -11.57 -21.20 68.20
CA ILE A 196 -11.74 -20.34 67.02
C ILE A 196 -10.96 -19.03 67.17
N GLU A 197 -10.95 -18.44 68.38
CA GLU A 197 -10.17 -17.24 68.70
C GLU A 197 -8.64 -17.51 68.60
N HIS A 198 -8.18 -18.67 69.08
CA HIS A 198 -6.79 -19.10 68.94
C HIS A 198 -6.42 -19.45 67.49
N GLU A 199 -7.26 -20.14 66.72
CA GLU A 199 -7.06 -20.43 65.29
C GLU A 199 -6.95 -19.13 64.48
N ARG A 200 -7.79 -18.14 64.78
CA ARG A 200 -7.68 -16.80 64.18
C ARG A 200 -6.36 -16.13 64.54
N SER A 201 -5.97 -16.15 65.82
CA SER A 201 -4.67 -15.59 66.24
C SER A 201 -3.48 -16.29 65.58
N LEU A 202 -3.57 -17.62 65.37
CA LEU A 202 -2.57 -18.43 64.68
C LEU A 202 -2.50 -18.07 63.20
N ALA A 203 -3.64 -17.82 62.54
CA ALA A 203 -3.69 -17.35 61.16
C ALA A 203 -3.08 -15.95 61.02
N GLU A 204 -3.38 -15.02 61.93
CA GLU A 204 -2.79 -13.68 61.96
C GLU A 204 -1.28 -13.69 62.29
N ILE A 205 -0.81 -14.65 63.09
CA ILE A 205 0.63 -14.88 63.31
C ILE A 205 1.29 -15.48 62.07
N ARG A 206 0.64 -16.44 61.38
CA ARG A 206 1.15 -17.06 60.15
C ARG A 206 1.26 -16.07 58.99
N THR A 207 0.30 -15.16 58.81
CA THR A 207 0.39 -14.14 57.76
C THR A 207 1.49 -13.11 58.07
N LYS A 208 1.65 -12.72 59.34
CA LYS A 208 2.79 -11.88 59.78
C LYS A 208 4.13 -12.59 59.54
N LEU A 209 4.25 -13.85 59.94
CA LEU A 209 5.46 -14.66 59.76
C LEU A 209 5.81 -14.79 58.27
N TYR A 210 4.85 -15.15 57.41
CA TYR A 210 5.07 -15.23 55.96
C TYR A 210 5.46 -13.86 55.35
N SER A 211 4.89 -12.76 55.84
CA SER A 211 5.30 -11.42 55.39
C SER A 211 6.74 -11.08 55.80
N ILE A 212 7.17 -11.53 56.99
CA ILE A 212 8.54 -11.36 57.50
C ILE A 212 9.52 -12.23 56.72
N GLU A 213 9.19 -13.50 56.44
CA GLU A 213 9.97 -14.39 55.58
C GLU A 213 10.12 -13.82 54.16
N LYS A 214 9.05 -13.22 53.61
CA LYS A 214 9.10 -12.53 52.31
C LYS A 214 10.01 -11.32 52.35
N THR A 215 9.95 -10.46 53.37
CA THR A 215 10.91 -9.34 53.50
C THR A 215 12.34 -9.82 53.74
N ALA A 216 12.54 -10.90 54.49
CA ALA A 216 13.86 -11.47 54.75
C ALA A 216 14.49 -12.03 53.46
N THR A 217 13.74 -12.77 52.65
CA THR A 217 14.21 -13.28 51.35
C THR A 217 14.44 -12.16 50.32
N GLU A 218 13.63 -11.09 50.35
CA GLU A 218 13.89 -9.89 49.57
C GLU A 218 15.17 -9.16 50.02
N ASP A 219 15.41 -9.06 51.32
CA ASP A 219 16.60 -8.41 51.88
C ASP A 219 17.87 -9.26 51.72
N GLU A 220 17.77 -10.59 51.82
CA GLU A 220 18.85 -11.52 51.44
C GLU A 220 19.19 -11.39 49.95
N GLY A 221 18.18 -11.26 49.08
CA GLY A 221 18.37 -10.96 47.66
C GLY A 221 19.08 -9.62 47.41
N LYS A 222 18.68 -8.56 48.13
CA LYS A 222 19.37 -7.25 48.10
C LYS A 222 20.81 -7.36 48.62
N ILE A 223 21.05 -8.11 49.69
CA ILE A 223 22.39 -8.34 50.26
C ILE A 223 23.28 -9.14 49.30
N ALA A 224 22.73 -10.14 48.59
CA ALA A 224 23.46 -10.89 47.58
C ALA A 224 23.83 -10.01 46.37
N LEU A 225 22.89 -9.19 45.89
CA LEU A 225 23.14 -8.22 44.81
C LEU A 225 24.18 -7.17 45.24
N LEU A 226 24.03 -6.55 46.41
CA LEU A 226 24.98 -5.56 46.95
C LEU A 226 26.37 -6.16 47.21
N LYS A 227 26.47 -7.45 47.55
CA LYS A 227 27.77 -8.16 47.63
C LYS A 227 28.40 -8.29 46.25
N SER A 228 27.63 -8.75 45.25
CA SER A 228 28.13 -8.82 43.87
C SER A 228 28.52 -7.44 43.35
N ASP A 229 27.74 -6.39 43.62
CA ASP A 229 28.10 -5.01 43.27
C ASP A 229 29.39 -4.55 43.98
N CYS A 230 29.57 -4.88 45.27
CA CYS A 230 30.82 -4.60 45.98
C CYS A 230 32.01 -5.37 45.42
N GLU A 231 31.83 -6.62 44.98
CA GLU A 231 32.87 -7.43 44.33
C GLU A 231 33.21 -6.87 42.94
N ASN A 232 32.21 -6.59 42.10
CA ASN A 232 32.34 -5.92 40.80
C ASN A 232 33.03 -4.55 40.91
N LEU A 233 32.64 -3.74 41.90
CA LEU A 233 33.29 -2.44 42.17
C LEU A 233 34.73 -2.61 42.66
N ARG A 234 35.03 -3.66 43.42
CA ARG A 234 36.38 -3.95 43.92
C ARG A 234 37.29 -4.50 42.83
N GLU A 235 36.79 -5.35 41.93
CA GLU A 235 37.50 -5.74 40.71
C GLU A 235 37.74 -4.53 39.81
N ARG A 236 36.73 -3.69 39.57
CA ARG A 236 36.87 -2.46 38.79
C ARG A 236 37.86 -1.48 39.43
N TYR A 237 37.90 -1.38 40.75
CA TYR A 237 38.88 -0.58 41.49
C TYR A 237 40.31 -1.17 41.38
N ASN A 238 40.47 -2.49 41.42
CA ASN A 238 41.75 -3.15 41.19
C ASN A 238 42.24 -2.96 39.73
N ILE A 239 41.33 -3.02 38.75
CA ILE A 239 41.63 -2.70 37.35
C ILE A 239 42.06 -1.23 37.24
N LEU A 240 41.36 -0.31 37.90
CA LEU A 240 41.70 1.12 37.88
C LEU A 240 43.06 1.40 38.57
N ILE A 241 43.40 0.69 39.65
CA ILE A 241 44.71 0.75 40.30
C ILE A 241 45.82 0.22 39.37
N ASN A 242 45.55 -0.84 38.61
CA ASN A 242 46.54 -1.36 37.67
C ASN A 242 46.68 -0.42 36.47
N GLN A 243 45.60 0.14 35.94
CA GLN A 243 45.64 1.19 34.92
C GLN A 243 46.37 2.44 35.41
N ASP A 244 46.20 2.86 36.66
CA ASP A 244 46.95 3.98 37.26
C ASP A 244 48.45 3.68 37.35
N LYS A 245 48.83 2.45 37.75
CA LYS A 245 50.25 2.00 37.71
C LYS A 245 50.79 1.96 36.28
N ASP A 246 50.07 1.35 35.36
CA ASP A 246 50.47 1.22 33.95
C ASP A 246 50.64 2.62 33.34
N LEU A 247 49.73 3.55 33.63
CA LEU A 247 49.85 4.97 33.26
C LEU A 247 51.00 5.69 33.96
N THR A 248 51.36 5.36 35.21
CA THR A 248 52.59 5.90 35.82
C THR A 248 53.85 5.33 35.16
N ILE A 249 53.85 4.08 34.73
CA ILE A 249 54.98 3.46 34.00
C ILE A 249 55.07 4.04 32.58
N GLU A 250 53.95 4.23 31.88
CA GLU A 250 53.90 4.97 30.61
C GLU A 250 54.35 6.42 30.80
N LYS A 251 54.00 7.08 31.91
CA LYS A 251 54.46 8.44 32.22
C LYS A 251 55.96 8.50 32.55
N GLU A 252 56.51 7.52 33.25
CA GLU A 252 57.95 7.46 33.54
C GLU A 252 58.74 7.13 32.26
N THR A 253 58.31 6.13 31.48
CA THR A 253 58.96 5.79 30.20
C THR A 253 58.79 6.87 29.12
N THR A 254 57.69 7.64 29.10
CA THR A 254 57.57 8.83 28.25
C THR A 254 58.34 10.04 28.80
N ALA A 255 58.49 10.19 30.11
CA ALA A 255 59.39 11.20 30.67
C ALA A 255 60.86 10.89 30.39
N ASP A 256 61.25 9.61 30.37
CA ASP A 256 62.59 9.16 29.99
C ASP A 256 62.81 9.24 28.49
N SER A 257 61.85 8.84 27.64
CA SER A 257 61.98 9.03 26.19
C SER A 257 61.94 10.51 25.79
N VAL A 258 61.25 11.39 26.54
CA VAL A 258 61.37 12.85 26.37
C VAL A 258 62.75 13.37 26.80
N LYS A 259 63.42 12.78 27.80
CA LYS A 259 64.83 13.11 28.12
C LYS A 259 65.77 12.62 27.02
N GLU A 260 65.56 11.43 26.49
CA GLU A 260 66.35 10.90 25.35
C GLU A 260 66.11 11.73 24.09
N ILE A 261 64.87 12.09 23.77
CA ILE A 261 64.54 12.97 22.64
C ILE A 261 65.13 14.36 22.86
N ALA A 262 65.08 14.95 24.06
CA ALA A 262 65.72 16.25 24.32
C ALA A 262 67.25 16.18 24.28
N ALA A 263 67.86 15.07 24.73
CA ALA A 263 69.31 14.85 24.59
C ALA A 263 69.70 14.67 23.11
N ASN A 264 68.90 13.94 22.34
CA ASN A 264 69.06 13.80 20.89
C ASN A 264 68.77 15.12 20.15
N GLU A 265 67.83 15.96 20.60
CA GLU A 265 67.55 17.28 20.03
C GLU A 265 68.71 18.24 20.29
N VAL A 266 69.35 18.17 21.46
CA VAL A 266 70.60 18.90 21.74
C VAL A 266 71.77 18.34 20.92
N ALA A 267 71.87 17.02 20.73
CA ALA A 267 72.91 16.40 19.91
C ALA A 267 72.73 16.73 18.42
N MET A 268 71.57 16.49 17.84
CA MET A 268 71.20 16.90 16.49
C MET A 268 71.21 18.42 16.32
N GLY A 269 70.96 19.22 17.36
CA GLY A 269 71.13 20.66 17.33
C GLY A 269 72.60 21.09 17.26
N GLN A 270 73.50 20.36 17.94
CA GLN A 270 74.95 20.54 17.79
C GLN A 270 75.43 20.07 16.41
N GLU A 271 74.99 18.90 15.94
CA GLU A 271 75.29 18.39 14.59
C GLU A 271 74.75 19.35 13.51
N LEU A 272 73.51 19.82 13.62
CA LEU A 272 72.92 20.84 12.74
C LEU A 272 73.73 22.12 12.79
N SER A 273 74.07 22.67 13.95
CA SER A 273 74.92 23.87 14.01
C SER A 273 76.29 23.64 13.37
N SER A 274 76.87 22.44 13.48
CA SER A 274 78.12 22.10 12.79
C SER A 274 77.93 21.97 11.27
N LEU A 275 76.81 21.40 10.82
CA LEU A 275 76.43 21.28 9.41
C LEU A 275 76.05 22.64 8.81
N GLU A 276 75.45 23.54 9.57
CA GLU A 276 75.13 24.92 9.20
C GLU A 276 76.42 25.73 9.06
N ASN A 277 77.37 25.64 10.00
CA ASN A 277 78.71 26.23 9.82
C ASN A 277 79.42 25.66 8.57
N ILE A 278 79.39 24.34 8.36
CA ILE A 278 79.95 23.71 7.14
C ILE A 278 79.20 24.15 5.88
N LEU A 279 77.89 24.42 5.96
CA LEU A 279 77.07 24.87 4.84
C LEU A 279 77.27 26.36 4.58
N GLU A 280 77.52 27.19 5.59
CA GLU A 280 77.99 28.58 5.43
C GLU A 280 79.37 28.62 4.79
N GLU A 281 80.35 27.83 5.26
CA GLU A 281 81.66 27.69 4.59
C GLU A 281 81.51 27.22 3.14
N ARG A 282 80.65 26.22 2.90
CA ARG A 282 80.41 25.67 1.55
C ARG A 282 79.59 26.59 0.65
N SER A 283 78.69 27.42 1.18
CA SER A 283 77.88 28.36 0.40
C SER A 283 78.59 29.68 0.18
N ALA A 284 79.49 30.09 1.08
CA ALA A 284 80.48 31.13 0.81
C ALA A 284 81.42 30.68 -0.31
N SER A 285 82.04 29.49 -0.20
CA SER A 285 82.90 28.92 -1.24
C SER A 285 82.15 28.65 -2.55
N PHE A 286 80.88 28.23 -2.50
CA PHE A 286 80.04 28.11 -3.69
C PHE A 286 79.72 29.48 -4.29
N SER A 287 79.34 30.48 -3.50
CA SER A 287 79.05 31.83 -4.01
C SER A 287 80.31 32.51 -4.56
N GLU A 288 81.48 32.23 -4.01
CA GLU A 288 82.77 32.70 -4.54
C GLU A 288 83.02 32.06 -5.93
N ALA A 289 82.85 30.74 -6.05
CA ALA A 289 82.95 30.03 -7.32
C ALA A 289 81.82 30.38 -8.33
N ASP A 290 80.61 30.67 -7.87
CA ASP A 290 79.45 31.05 -8.70
C ASP A 290 79.58 32.51 -9.17
N ASN A 291 80.23 33.38 -8.38
CA ASN A 291 80.68 34.70 -8.83
C ASN A 291 81.83 34.58 -9.86
N GLU A 292 82.83 33.72 -9.64
CA GLU A 292 83.86 33.43 -10.65
C GLU A 292 83.25 32.88 -11.96
N ILE A 293 82.27 31.98 -11.85
CA ILE A 293 81.51 31.46 -12.99
C ILE A 293 80.69 32.58 -13.65
N ALA A 294 80.02 33.46 -12.90
CA ALA A 294 79.25 34.57 -13.45
C ALA A 294 80.15 35.62 -14.14
N GLU A 295 81.35 35.90 -13.62
CA GLU A 295 82.34 36.75 -14.30
C GLU A 295 82.87 36.08 -15.58
N LEU A 296 83.14 34.77 -15.55
CA LEU A 296 83.53 34.00 -16.72
C LEU A 296 82.41 33.89 -17.76
N GLU A 297 81.15 33.68 -17.35
CA GLU A 297 79.99 33.65 -18.23
C GLU A 297 79.67 35.03 -18.79
N HIS A 298 79.81 36.11 -18.02
CA HIS A 298 79.68 37.48 -18.54
C HIS A 298 80.82 37.78 -19.54
N SER A 299 82.04 37.35 -19.28
CA SER A 299 83.18 37.46 -20.20
C SER A 299 82.96 36.63 -21.48
N ILE A 300 82.41 35.41 -21.36
CA ILE A 300 82.01 34.56 -22.49
C ILE A 300 80.83 35.16 -23.25
N GLU A 301 79.85 35.79 -22.60
CA GLU A 301 78.76 36.54 -23.21
C GLU A 301 79.27 37.77 -23.96
N GLU A 302 80.19 38.53 -23.39
CA GLU A 302 80.80 39.69 -24.03
C GLU A 302 81.66 39.26 -25.22
N GLN A 303 82.46 38.20 -25.09
CA GLN A 303 83.20 37.62 -26.22
C GLN A 303 82.26 37.01 -27.26
N ARG A 304 81.12 36.41 -26.88
CA ARG A 304 80.09 35.92 -27.82
C ARG A 304 79.38 37.07 -28.52
N LYS A 305 79.08 38.18 -27.84
CA LYS A 305 78.52 39.40 -28.43
C LYS A 305 79.52 40.02 -29.40
N ASN A 306 80.78 40.15 -29.02
CA ASN A 306 81.85 40.60 -29.90
C ASN A 306 82.06 39.65 -31.09
N LEU A 307 82.01 38.34 -30.90
CA LEU A 307 82.11 37.34 -31.97
C LEU A 307 80.87 37.37 -32.88
N PHE A 308 79.67 37.59 -32.34
CA PHE A 308 78.45 37.77 -33.14
C PHE A 308 78.49 39.06 -33.96
N ILE A 309 78.91 40.19 -33.37
CA ILE A 309 79.13 41.46 -34.08
C ILE A 309 80.18 41.25 -35.19
N LYS A 310 81.28 40.55 -34.91
CA LYS A 310 82.30 40.23 -35.92
C LYS A 310 81.82 39.22 -36.96
N ALA A 311 80.92 38.30 -36.62
CA ALA A 311 80.29 37.37 -37.56
C ALA A 311 79.22 38.07 -38.42
N GLU A 312 78.53 39.07 -37.89
CA GLU A 312 77.61 39.94 -38.61
C GLU A 312 78.37 40.91 -39.53
N GLU A 313 79.48 41.50 -39.07
CA GLU A 313 80.44 42.22 -39.94
C GLU A 313 80.96 41.31 -41.06
N ILE A 314 81.42 40.09 -40.75
CA ILE A 314 81.88 39.13 -41.76
C ILE A 314 80.74 38.70 -42.69
N SER A 315 79.51 38.54 -42.19
CA SER A 315 78.33 38.21 -42.99
C SER A 315 77.95 39.36 -43.92
N ASN A 316 77.94 40.60 -43.43
CA ASN A 316 77.68 41.80 -44.21
C ASN A 316 78.79 42.04 -45.24
N ILE A 317 80.07 41.95 -44.86
CA ILE A 317 81.20 41.98 -45.81
C ILE A 317 81.08 40.85 -46.83
N LYS A 318 80.68 39.63 -46.45
CA LYS A 318 80.49 38.51 -47.38
C LYS A 318 79.27 38.69 -48.29
N ASN A 319 78.22 39.36 -47.83
CA ASN A 319 77.06 39.73 -48.62
C ASN A 319 77.36 40.90 -49.56
N GLU A 320 78.18 41.86 -49.12
CA GLU A 320 78.73 42.93 -49.97
C GLU A 320 79.71 42.38 -50.99
N LEU A 321 80.59 41.44 -50.63
CA LEU A 321 81.51 40.76 -51.55
C LEU A 321 80.73 39.84 -52.51
N SER A 322 79.63 39.20 -52.07
CA SER A 322 78.71 38.48 -52.95
C SER A 322 77.97 39.42 -53.91
N ARG A 323 77.48 40.57 -53.43
CA ARG A 323 76.90 41.63 -54.28
C ARG A 323 77.94 42.20 -55.24
N LEU A 324 79.17 42.46 -54.79
CA LEU A 324 80.26 42.92 -55.64
C LEU A 324 80.57 41.86 -56.68
N ASN A 325 80.72 40.58 -56.31
CA ASN A 325 80.94 39.49 -57.25
C ASN A 325 79.79 39.35 -58.26
N LEU A 326 78.53 39.54 -57.86
CA LEU A 326 77.40 39.57 -58.79
C LEU A 326 77.40 40.82 -59.67
N THR A 327 77.83 41.99 -59.18
CA THR A 327 78.02 43.17 -60.04
C THR A 327 79.23 43.02 -60.96
N ILE A 328 80.30 42.37 -60.51
CA ILE A 328 81.49 42.04 -61.29
C ILE A 328 81.10 41.02 -62.35
N GLU A 329 80.33 39.98 -62.05
CA GLU A 329 79.86 39.01 -63.04
C GLU A 329 78.88 39.64 -64.04
N ASN A 330 78.00 40.56 -63.59
CA ASN A 330 77.16 41.31 -64.52
C ASN A 330 77.95 42.35 -65.34
N ILE A 331 79.06 42.88 -64.82
CA ILE A 331 79.97 43.76 -65.56
C ILE A 331 80.84 42.95 -66.52
N THR A 332 81.39 41.79 -66.14
CA THR A 332 82.17 40.92 -67.02
C THR A 332 81.28 40.36 -68.13
N ARG A 333 80.07 39.87 -67.82
CA ARG A 333 79.10 39.49 -68.87
C ARG A 333 78.69 40.66 -69.76
N LYS A 334 78.70 41.91 -69.26
CA LYS A 334 78.49 43.12 -70.08
C LYS A 334 79.72 43.50 -70.91
N THR A 335 80.94 43.33 -70.40
CA THR A 335 82.18 43.59 -71.16
C THR A 335 82.51 42.47 -72.12
N GLU A 336 82.14 41.23 -71.85
CA GLU A 336 82.21 40.08 -72.76
C GLU A 336 81.18 40.20 -73.88
N LYS A 337 79.94 40.62 -73.57
CA LYS A 337 78.99 41.01 -74.62
C LYS A 337 79.50 42.20 -75.40
N SER A 338 79.92 43.29 -74.74
CA SER A 338 80.46 44.46 -75.43
C SER A 338 81.77 44.17 -76.17
N SER A 339 82.55 43.16 -75.79
CA SER A 339 83.74 42.72 -76.54
C SER A 339 83.35 41.80 -77.69
N GLN A 340 82.33 40.96 -77.57
CA GLN A 340 81.75 40.21 -78.70
C GLN A 340 81.05 41.15 -79.70
N ASP A 341 80.41 42.22 -79.22
CA ASP A 341 79.85 43.30 -80.04
C ASP A 341 80.99 44.11 -80.71
N VAL A 342 82.07 44.43 -79.99
CA VAL A 342 83.26 45.08 -80.57
C VAL A 342 84.02 44.15 -81.52
N ASP A 343 84.11 42.84 -81.26
CA ASP A 343 84.79 41.88 -82.12
C ASP A 343 83.96 41.55 -83.36
N SER A 344 82.63 41.46 -83.25
CA SER A 344 81.77 41.35 -84.43
C SER A 344 81.73 42.66 -85.22
N LEU A 345 81.73 43.84 -84.57
CA LEU A 345 81.94 45.12 -85.25
C LEU A 345 83.33 45.21 -85.88
N ASN A 346 84.41 44.73 -85.25
CA ASN A 346 85.76 44.72 -85.81
C ASN A 346 85.88 43.73 -86.98
N ASN A 347 85.21 42.57 -86.93
CA ASN A 347 85.14 41.64 -88.06
C ASN A 347 84.30 42.22 -89.21
N ASN A 348 83.22 42.94 -88.92
CA ASN A 348 82.44 43.68 -89.91
C ASN A 348 83.20 44.90 -90.46
N LEU A 349 84.03 45.55 -89.65
CA LEU A 349 84.88 46.66 -90.06
C LEU A 349 86.08 46.14 -90.86
N ALA A 350 86.62 44.96 -90.55
CA ALA A 350 87.64 44.28 -91.34
C ALA A 350 87.08 43.74 -92.67
N SER A 351 85.85 43.24 -92.71
CA SER A 351 85.18 42.86 -93.96
C SER A 351 84.83 44.10 -94.80
N LEU A 352 84.40 45.20 -94.18
CA LEU A 352 84.24 46.49 -94.86
C LEU A 352 85.57 47.10 -95.32
N VAL A 353 86.66 47.01 -94.55
CA VAL A 353 87.99 47.52 -94.94
C VAL A 353 88.63 46.64 -96.02
N THR A 354 88.35 45.33 -96.05
CA THR A 354 88.78 44.48 -97.17
C THR A 354 87.89 44.68 -98.41
N ALA A 355 86.60 44.95 -98.27
CA ALA A 355 85.73 45.34 -99.39
C ALA A 355 86.05 46.75 -99.94
N ILE A 356 86.35 47.71 -99.07
CA ILE A 356 86.86 49.04 -99.43
C ILE A 356 88.24 48.88 -100.08
N GLY A 357 89.16 48.11 -99.49
CA GLY A 357 90.46 47.84 -100.08
C GLY A 357 90.38 47.11 -101.43
N GLN A 358 89.38 46.25 -101.65
CA GLN A 358 89.11 45.62 -102.95
C GLN A 358 88.56 46.64 -103.95
N THR A 359 87.54 47.41 -103.59
CA THR A 359 86.95 48.44 -104.46
C THR A 359 87.90 49.63 -104.72
N GLU A 360 88.79 49.97 -103.80
CA GLU A 360 89.90 50.92 -104.02
C GLU A 360 90.98 50.32 -104.92
N ASN A 361 91.29 49.02 -104.81
CA ASN A 361 92.19 48.36 -105.78
C ASN A 361 91.56 48.25 -107.17
N GLU A 362 90.25 48.02 -107.28
CA GLU A 362 89.52 48.06 -108.56
C GLU A 362 89.43 49.48 -109.11
N HIS A 363 89.15 50.48 -108.27
CA HIS A 363 89.16 51.88 -108.68
C HIS A 363 90.58 52.35 -109.04
N LEU A 364 91.64 51.83 -108.40
CA LEU A 364 93.02 52.06 -108.79
C LEU A 364 93.35 51.39 -110.13
N LYS A 365 92.95 50.13 -110.35
CA LYS A 365 93.10 49.43 -111.65
C LYS A 365 92.38 50.18 -112.76
N PHE A 366 91.10 50.51 -112.59
CA PHE A 366 90.35 51.31 -113.55
C PHE A 366 90.95 52.72 -113.73
N ARG A 367 91.59 53.30 -112.71
CA ARG A 367 92.30 54.58 -112.81
C ARG A 367 93.64 54.45 -113.53
N THR A 368 94.38 53.35 -113.39
CA THR A 368 95.58 53.07 -114.18
C THR A 368 95.22 52.75 -115.62
N GLU A 369 94.21 51.92 -115.88
CA GLU A 369 93.67 51.65 -117.22
C GLU A 369 93.14 52.93 -117.89
N LEU A 370 92.46 53.81 -117.14
CA LEU A 370 92.00 55.12 -117.63
C LEU A 370 93.15 56.14 -117.77
N SER A 371 94.28 55.94 -117.09
CA SER A 371 95.52 56.69 -117.31
C SER A 371 96.24 56.19 -118.56
N GLU A 372 96.45 54.89 -118.71
CA GLU A 372 97.09 54.25 -119.86
C GLU A 372 96.28 54.46 -121.14
N THR A 373 94.95 54.39 -121.10
CA THR A 373 94.09 54.72 -122.25
C THR A 373 94.05 56.22 -122.55
N ARG A 374 94.33 57.11 -121.57
CA ARG A 374 94.57 58.54 -121.83
C ARG A 374 95.94 58.80 -122.43
N GLU A 375 96.99 58.19 -121.89
CA GLU A 375 98.38 58.37 -122.33
C GLU A 375 98.62 57.74 -123.70
N THR A 376 98.02 56.58 -123.99
CA THR A 376 97.98 56.02 -125.35
C THR A 376 97.11 56.86 -126.28
N LYS A 377 95.99 57.45 -125.83
CA LYS A 377 95.19 58.38 -126.64
C LYS A 377 95.94 59.67 -126.95
N GLU A 378 96.62 60.28 -125.99
CA GLU A 378 97.44 61.48 -126.19
C GLU A 378 98.68 61.17 -127.02
N GLY A 379 99.32 60.02 -126.81
CA GLY A 379 100.39 59.48 -127.63
C GLY A 379 99.96 59.10 -129.06
N LEU A 380 98.69 58.74 -129.28
CA LEU A 380 98.11 58.56 -130.61
C LEU A 380 97.75 59.91 -131.23
N VAL A 381 97.20 60.86 -130.48
CA VAL A 381 96.88 62.22 -130.95
C VAL A 381 98.14 62.99 -131.33
N SER A 382 99.24 62.86 -130.58
CA SER A 382 100.54 63.45 -130.95
C SER A 382 101.08 62.79 -132.22
N LYS A 383 101.13 61.46 -132.30
CA LYS A 383 101.50 60.73 -133.53
C LYS A 383 100.63 61.10 -134.74
N LEU A 384 99.33 61.35 -134.56
CA LEU A 384 98.42 61.78 -135.62
C LEU A 384 98.65 63.26 -136.01
N LYS A 385 99.04 64.11 -135.05
CA LYS A 385 99.43 65.52 -135.28
C LYS A 385 100.77 65.61 -136.01
N ASP A 386 101.77 64.81 -135.63
CA ASP A 386 103.03 64.69 -136.35
C ASP A 386 102.86 64.05 -137.72
N LYS A 387 102.05 62.98 -137.87
CA LYS A 387 101.72 62.44 -139.20
C LYS A 387 100.94 63.42 -140.06
N LYS A 388 100.08 64.28 -139.50
CA LYS A 388 99.46 65.39 -140.26
C LYS A 388 100.48 66.45 -140.66
N ARG A 389 101.47 66.74 -139.82
CA ARG A 389 102.57 67.68 -140.14
C ARG A 389 103.50 67.13 -141.23
N GLU A 390 103.94 65.87 -141.12
CA GLU A 390 104.64 65.18 -142.20
C GLU A 390 103.80 65.20 -143.49
N LEU A 391 102.49 64.96 -143.41
CA LEU A 391 101.61 64.93 -144.57
C LEU A 391 101.43 66.33 -145.20
N SER A 392 101.44 67.42 -144.41
CA SER A 392 101.49 68.78 -144.97
C SER A 392 102.86 69.13 -145.55
N GLU A 393 103.97 68.82 -144.86
CA GLU A 393 105.33 69.08 -145.35
C GLU A 393 105.61 68.29 -146.64
N ARG A 394 105.13 67.04 -146.74
CA ARG A 394 105.22 66.22 -147.96
C ARG A 394 104.26 66.66 -149.05
N ALA A 395 103.09 67.19 -148.71
CA ALA A 395 102.19 67.79 -149.69
C ALA A 395 102.82 69.04 -150.31
N GLU A 396 103.39 69.95 -149.51
CA GLU A 396 104.08 71.15 -150.00
C GLU A 396 105.38 70.83 -150.76
N SER A 397 106.11 69.77 -150.39
CA SER A 397 107.29 69.35 -151.16
C SER A 397 106.90 68.77 -152.51
N LEU A 398 105.89 67.88 -152.56
CA LEU A 398 105.54 67.15 -153.78
C LEU A 398 104.59 67.93 -154.69
N TYR A 399 103.87 68.95 -154.20
CA TYR A 399 103.19 69.89 -155.11
C TYR A 399 104.16 70.62 -156.05
N ARG A 400 105.44 70.77 -155.68
CA ARG A 400 106.49 71.31 -156.57
C ARG A 400 106.92 70.31 -157.64
N GLU A 401 107.15 69.04 -157.28
CA GLU A 401 107.38 67.97 -158.28
C GLU A 401 106.16 67.77 -159.22
N ARG A 402 104.96 68.05 -158.71
CA ARG A 402 103.69 68.02 -159.45
C ARG A 402 103.55 69.14 -160.48
N GLU A 403 104.34 70.21 -160.40
CA GLU A 403 104.42 71.26 -161.41
C GLU A 403 105.52 71.00 -162.46
N GLU A 404 106.66 70.40 -162.09
CA GLU A 404 107.76 70.16 -163.04
C GLU A 404 107.61 68.89 -163.90
N LEU A 405 107.15 67.76 -163.34
CA LEU A 405 107.17 66.47 -164.07
C LEU A 405 105.80 66.01 -164.62
N ALA A 406 104.68 66.62 -164.21
CA ALA A 406 103.35 66.22 -164.70
C ALA A 406 103.05 66.69 -166.14
N ALA A 407 103.86 67.61 -166.68
CA ALA A 407 103.95 67.87 -168.13
C ALA A 407 104.46 66.64 -168.93
N VAL A 408 105.04 65.65 -168.22
CA VAL A 408 105.52 64.33 -168.65
C VAL A 408 104.64 63.62 -169.70
N ASN A 409 103.63 62.89 -169.22
CA ASN A 409 102.80 62.01 -170.05
C ASN A 409 101.35 61.91 -169.54
N SER A 410 100.53 62.88 -169.91
CA SER A 410 99.06 62.85 -169.78
C SER A 410 98.43 61.78 -170.70
N LYS A 411 98.43 60.51 -170.23
CA LYS A 411 98.04 59.27 -170.96
C LYS A 411 97.50 57.94 -169.99
N LEU A 412 96.50 57.82 -168.84
CA LEU A 412 95.95 56.73 -167.59
C LEU A 412 94.39 56.43 -166.69
N GLU A 413 94.03 55.71 -165.40
CA GLU A 413 92.68 54.93 -164.63
C GLU A 413 92.14 54.58 -162.91
N SER A 414 90.89 54.03 -162.24
CA SER A 414 90.35 53.47 -160.67
C SER A 414 88.78 52.96 -159.90
N LEU A 415 88.38 52.26 -158.61
CA LEU A 415 86.91 51.78 -157.80
C LEU A 415 86.45 50.96 -156.24
N LYS A 416 85.17 50.84 -155.41
CA LYS A 416 84.37 49.76 -154.30
C LYS A 416 83.40 49.79 -152.75
N GLU A 417 82.50 48.76 -152.10
CA GLU A 417 81.69 48.08 -150.70
C GLU A 417 80.47 48.45 -149.42
N MET A 418 79.60 47.86 -148.30
CA MET A 418 78.76 46.65 -147.38
C MET A 418 77.67 46.72 -145.91
N ASP A 419 76.91 45.71 -145.08
CA ASP A 419 75.61 45.59 -143.93
C ASP A 419 75.26 44.52 -142.50
N GLU A 420 74.25 44.07 -141.44
CA GLU A 420 72.79 44.09 -140.49
C GLU A 420 72.25 43.17 -139.01
N SER A 421 70.94 42.91 -138.26
CA SER A 421 70.40 42.17 -136.76
C SER A 421 68.82 41.81 -135.94
N ARG A 422 68.40 41.32 -134.56
CA ARG A 422 66.95 41.18 -133.58
C ARG A 422 66.40 40.20 -132.15
N MET A 423 65.17 40.22 -131.23
CA MET A 423 64.38 39.22 -130.05
C MET A 423 63.33 39.42 -128.56
N SER A 424 62.42 38.52 -127.74
CA SER A 424 61.64 38.48 -126.18
C SER A 424 60.17 37.72 -125.43
N SER A 425 59.64 37.56 -124.01
CA SER A 425 58.19 37.07 -123.17
C SER A 425 57.76 36.43 -121.51
N ILE A 426 56.47 36.26 -120.71
CA ILE A 426 55.93 35.59 -119.18
C ILE A 426 54.33 35.41 -118.32
N ASP A 427 53.86 34.80 -117.00
CA ASP A 427 52.40 34.45 -116.10
C ASP A 427 52.07 34.15 -114.35
N GLU A 428 51.09 33.71 -113.27
CA GLU A 428 49.62 33.06 -112.61
C GLU A 428 49.01 32.89 -110.89
N SER A 429 47.67 32.61 -110.22
CA SER A 429 46.99 31.86 -108.80
C SER A 429 45.73 32.18 -107.52
N ILE A 430 44.93 31.27 -106.59
CA ILE A 430 44.11 31.25 -105.04
C ILE A 430 42.48 30.89 -104.32
N ARG A 431 41.96 30.53 -102.91
CA ARG A 431 40.44 30.29 -102.09
C ARG A 431 39.91 29.78 -100.43
N THR A 432 38.62 29.77 -99.62
CA THR A 432 38.02 29.22 -98.07
C THR A 432 36.39 29.06 -97.28
N LEU A 433 35.86 28.62 -95.92
CA LEU A 433 34.37 28.55 -95.14
C LEU A 433 33.85 29.88 -94.56
N CYS A 434 33.97 30.27 -93.26
CA CYS A 434 34.06 31.70 -92.87
C CYS A 434 34.37 32.07 -91.40
N ARG A 435 35.06 33.21 -91.26
CA ARG A 435 35.05 34.12 -90.10
C ARG A 435 33.90 35.12 -90.22
N VAL A 436 33.54 35.80 -89.13
CA VAL A 436 32.53 36.88 -89.15
C VAL A 436 32.86 37.98 -90.18
N ALA A 437 34.15 38.30 -90.35
CA ALA A 437 34.60 39.24 -91.38
C ALA A 437 34.28 38.82 -92.83
N ASP A 438 34.19 37.52 -93.15
CA ASP A 438 33.97 37.05 -94.53
C ASP A 438 32.48 37.06 -94.96
N ILE A 439 31.60 37.66 -94.16
CA ILE A 439 30.13 37.62 -94.28
C ILE A 439 29.51 39.00 -94.51
N PHE A 440 30.13 40.05 -93.99
CA PHE A 440 29.70 41.43 -94.18
C PHE A 440 30.38 42.01 -95.41
N ASP A 441 29.59 42.57 -96.33
CA ASP A 441 30.07 43.31 -97.50
C ASP A 441 29.50 44.73 -97.38
N THR A 442 30.37 45.68 -97.01
CA THR A 442 30.02 47.01 -96.52
C THR A 442 30.54 48.10 -97.46
N PRO A 443 29.72 49.12 -97.81
CA PRO A 443 30.23 50.27 -98.54
C PRO A 443 31.32 51.00 -97.73
N PRO A 444 32.40 51.51 -98.36
CA PRO A 444 33.57 52.05 -97.68
C PRO A 444 33.30 53.34 -96.86
N GLU A 445 32.11 53.93 -97.01
CA GLU A 445 31.65 55.09 -96.23
C GLU A 445 31.24 54.70 -94.79
N TYR A 446 30.99 53.42 -94.51
CA TYR A 446 30.51 52.92 -93.20
C TYR A 446 31.42 51.84 -92.58
N GLU A 447 32.48 51.44 -93.29
CA GLU A 447 33.37 50.33 -92.94
C GLU A 447 34.03 50.52 -91.56
N THR A 448 34.58 51.71 -91.30
CA THR A 448 35.17 52.13 -90.02
C THR A 448 34.20 52.05 -88.85
N ALA A 449 32.97 52.53 -89.02
CA ALA A 449 31.92 52.50 -88.00
C ALA A 449 31.52 51.06 -87.64
N ILE A 450 31.40 50.19 -88.65
CA ILE A 450 30.97 48.80 -88.48
C ILE A 450 32.10 47.94 -87.89
N GLU A 451 33.36 48.19 -88.29
CA GLU A 451 34.53 47.56 -87.70
C GLU A 451 34.63 47.85 -86.19
N ALA A 452 34.45 49.12 -85.78
CA ALA A 452 34.55 49.50 -84.37
C ALA A 452 33.51 48.80 -83.46
N VAL A 453 32.27 48.61 -83.94
CA VAL A 453 31.17 47.96 -83.20
C VAL A 453 31.36 46.45 -83.05
N LEU A 454 31.85 45.82 -84.12
CA LEU A 454 32.07 44.38 -84.14
C LEU A 454 33.37 44.03 -83.42
N GLY A 455 34.45 44.77 -83.65
CA GLY A 455 35.74 44.65 -82.94
C GLY A 455 36.23 43.20 -82.85
N ASP A 456 36.53 42.74 -81.64
CA ASP A 456 36.93 41.34 -81.34
C ASP A 456 35.96 40.27 -81.90
N LYS A 457 34.70 40.62 -82.19
CA LYS A 457 33.70 39.71 -82.79
C LYS A 457 34.00 39.40 -84.27
N LEU A 458 34.70 40.28 -85.01
CA LEU A 458 35.10 40.03 -86.41
C LEU A 458 36.04 38.82 -86.54
N GLY A 459 36.90 38.62 -85.55
CA GLY A 459 37.82 37.48 -85.45
C GLY A 459 37.14 36.16 -85.04
N ALA A 460 35.85 36.17 -84.72
CA ALA A 460 35.12 34.95 -84.37
C ALA A 460 34.94 34.03 -85.60
N ALA A 461 35.00 32.72 -85.35
CA ALA A 461 34.70 31.71 -86.36
C ALA A 461 33.21 31.33 -86.28
N ILE A 462 32.53 31.26 -87.43
CA ILE A 462 31.14 30.81 -87.47
C ILE A 462 31.08 29.30 -87.73
N VAL A 463 30.15 28.66 -87.04
CA VAL A 463 30.05 27.21 -86.88
C VAL A 463 28.58 26.80 -87.07
N GLU A 464 28.32 25.60 -87.59
CA GLU A 464 26.96 25.23 -88.01
C GLU A 464 25.99 25.04 -86.82
N ASP A 465 26.46 24.43 -85.73
CA ASP A 465 25.60 23.97 -84.63
C ASP A 465 26.23 24.13 -83.24
N HIS A 466 25.39 24.21 -82.20
CA HIS A 466 25.79 24.36 -80.80
C HIS A 466 26.64 23.16 -80.32
N ASN A 467 26.43 21.96 -80.87
CA ASN A 467 27.26 20.80 -80.57
C ASN A 467 28.72 20.97 -81.00
N GLU A 468 28.97 21.74 -82.06
CA GLU A 468 30.35 22.03 -82.52
C GLU A 468 31.01 23.12 -81.69
N ILE A 469 30.26 24.12 -81.20
CA ILE A 469 30.77 25.06 -80.18
C ILE A 469 31.13 24.31 -78.89
N ILE A 470 30.35 23.31 -78.47
CA ILE A 470 30.70 22.46 -77.33
C ILE A 470 32.00 21.69 -77.59
N LYS A 471 32.20 21.10 -78.79
CA LYS A 471 33.48 20.45 -79.17
C LYS A 471 34.65 21.44 -79.16
N ALA A 472 34.48 22.64 -79.72
CA ALA A 472 35.51 23.67 -79.76
C ALA A 472 35.88 24.12 -78.33
N LEU A 473 34.89 24.31 -77.46
CA LEU A 473 35.10 24.64 -76.04
C LEU A 473 35.68 23.49 -75.22
N GLN A 474 35.42 22.23 -75.57
CA GLN A 474 36.14 21.07 -74.99
C GLN A 474 37.61 21.09 -75.41
N LEU A 475 37.91 21.20 -76.72
CA LEU A 475 39.29 21.30 -77.22
C LEU A 475 40.06 22.50 -76.63
N ILE A 476 39.39 23.64 -76.40
CA ILE A 476 39.99 24.81 -75.77
C ILE A 476 40.18 24.62 -74.25
N ARG A 477 39.28 23.90 -73.57
CA ARG A 477 39.47 23.51 -72.15
C ARG A 477 40.58 22.46 -71.97
N GLU A 478 40.79 21.59 -72.95
CA GLU A 478 41.86 20.59 -72.94
C GLU A 478 43.23 21.20 -73.28
N ASN A 479 43.29 22.08 -74.29
CA ASN A 479 44.56 22.64 -74.79
C ASN A 479 44.92 24.04 -74.24
N ASN A 480 44.02 24.70 -73.50
CA ASN A 480 44.18 26.04 -72.91
C ASN A 480 44.68 27.13 -73.90
N THR A 481 44.30 27.02 -75.17
CA THR A 481 44.60 28.02 -76.20
C THR A 481 43.75 29.29 -76.02
N LYS A 482 44.25 30.43 -76.51
CA LYS A 482 43.61 31.74 -76.28
C LYS A 482 42.18 31.82 -76.83
N ARG A 483 41.36 32.62 -76.15
CA ARG A 483 39.97 32.94 -76.54
C ARG A 483 39.87 33.31 -78.02
N SER A 484 39.10 32.53 -78.77
CA SER A 484 38.48 32.93 -80.03
C SER A 484 36.96 32.88 -79.84
N GLY A 485 36.24 33.85 -80.41
CA GLY A 485 34.77 33.83 -80.41
C GLY A 485 34.24 32.72 -81.32
N PHE A 486 33.09 32.15 -80.97
CA PHE A 486 32.33 31.23 -81.83
C PHE A 486 30.85 31.61 -81.78
N ILE A 487 30.19 31.63 -82.93
CA ILE A 487 28.76 31.94 -83.06
C ILE A 487 28.12 30.91 -83.98
N THR A 488 26.94 30.40 -83.60
CA THR A 488 26.19 29.44 -84.42
C THR A 488 25.33 30.11 -85.46
N ALA A 489 25.30 29.58 -86.69
CA ALA A 489 24.29 29.95 -87.68
C ALA A 489 22.86 29.61 -87.20
N ASN A 490 22.69 28.49 -86.49
CA ASN A 490 21.40 28.01 -85.99
C ASN A 490 20.91 28.69 -84.69
N LEU A 491 20.69 30.01 -84.76
CA LEU A 491 19.97 30.75 -83.73
C LEU A 491 18.48 30.33 -83.68
N SER A 492 18.06 29.75 -82.55
CA SER A 492 16.69 29.28 -82.35
C SER A 492 15.67 30.43 -82.33
N ASN A 493 14.50 30.19 -82.91
CA ASN A 493 13.44 31.18 -83.23
C ASN A 493 12.76 31.92 -82.04
N ARG A 494 13.40 32.00 -80.86
CA ARG A 494 12.80 32.52 -79.61
C ARG A 494 13.10 34.00 -79.32
N ALA A 495 13.92 34.66 -80.14
CA ALA A 495 14.24 36.09 -80.01
C ALA A 495 13.40 37.01 -80.93
N LEU A 496 12.70 36.45 -81.93
CA LEU A 496 12.12 37.21 -83.05
C LEU A 496 10.70 37.76 -82.79
N THR A 497 10.16 37.66 -81.57
CA THR A 497 8.74 37.98 -81.26
C THR A 497 8.50 39.23 -80.42
N GLU A 498 9.53 40.00 -80.02
CA GLU A 498 9.40 41.27 -79.27
C GLU A 498 10.14 42.47 -79.92
N PHE A 499 10.32 42.42 -81.24
CA PHE A 499 11.03 43.44 -82.03
C PHE A 499 10.21 44.03 -83.20
N ALA A 500 8.89 43.80 -83.23
CA ALA A 500 7.96 44.48 -84.13
C ALA A 500 7.28 45.67 -83.41
N GLY A 501 8.05 46.68 -82.99
CA GLY A 501 7.54 47.67 -82.02
C GLY A 501 8.35 48.92 -81.72
N VAL A 502 9.12 49.45 -82.68
CA VAL A 502 9.65 50.83 -82.59
C VAL A 502 9.21 51.61 -83.81
N GLN A 503 8.37 52.63 -83.61
CA GLN A 503 8.17 53.66 -84.63
C GLN A 503 9.41 54.53 -84.70
N SER A 504 9.80 54.90 -85.92
CA SER A 504 10.96 55.74 -86.24
C SER A 504 11.20 56.87 -85.23
N ILE A 505 12.38 56.84 -84.60
CA ILE A 505 12.98 58.04 -83.98
C ILE A 505 13.00 59.12 -85.07
N SER A 506 12.20 60.16 -84.88
CA SER A 506 11.94 61.16 -85.91
C SER A 506 13.12 62.13 -85.99
N ALA A 507 13.63 62.37 -87.19
CA ALA A 507 14.88 63.07 -87.40
C ALA A 507 14.86 64.53 -86.88
N ASN A 508 15.45 64.74 -85.70
CA ASN A 508 15.90 66.03 -85.21
C ASN A 508 17.43 65.95 -85.06
N SER A 509 18.14 66.40 -86.11
CA SER A 509 19.60 66.64 -86.15
C SER A 509 20.51 65.58 -85.51
N GLY A 510 21.01 64.62 -86.29
CA GLY A 510 22.22 63.87 -85.92
C GLY A 510 22.23 62.35 -86.16
N VAL A 511 21.13 61.72 -86.59
CA VAL A 511 21.01 60.25 -86.73
C VAL A 511 20.90 59.85 -88.20
N ILE A 512 21.79 58.95 -88.62
CA ILE A 512 21.86 58.41 -89.99
C ILE A 512 20.90 57.23 -90.15
N GLY A 513 20.87 56.29 -89.18
CA GLY A 513 19.91 55.19 -89.14
C GLY A 513 20.41 53.92 -88.45
N GLU A 514 19.62 52.85 -88.51
CA GLU A 514 19.97 51.52 -87.97
C GLU A 514 21.04 50.84 -88.83
N ALA A 515 22.15 50.40 -88.23
CA ALA A 515 23.31 49.87 -88.95
C ALA A 515 22.97 48.68 -89.86
N VAL A 516 22.04 47.81 -89.46
CA VAL A 516 21.58 46.61 -90.22
C VAL A 516 21.09 46.95 -91.64
N LYS A 517 20.63 48.19 -91.89
CA LYS A 517 20.09 48.61 -93.20
C LYS A 517 21.15 49.02 -94.22
N PHE A 518 22.40 49.23 -93.81
CA PHE A 518 23.48 49.76 -94.65
C PHE A 518 24.52 48.69 -95.06
N ILE A 519 24.21 47.41 -94.85
CA ILE A 519 25.16 46.30 -94.93
C ILE A 519 24.59 45.17 -95.80
N SER A 520 25.40 44.65 -96.73
CA SER A 520 25.10 43.40 -97.43
C SER A 520 25.58 42.22 -96.58
N VAL A 521 24.76 41.18 -96.45
CA VAL A 521 25.07 39.98 -95.68
C VAL A 521 25.09 38.77 -96.61
N LYS A 522 26.08 37.89 -96.42
CA LYS A 522 26.22 36.65 -97.18
C LYS A 522 25.05 35.69 -96.92
N GLU A 523 24.45 35.21 -98.01
CA GLU A 523 23.20 34.43 -98.02
C GLU A 523 23.22 33.26 -97.01
N GLY A 524 22.21 33.20 -96.14
CA GLY A 524 22.09 32.19 -95.08
C GLY A 524 22.60 32.62 -93.69
N PHE A 525 23.35 33.72 -93.58
CA PHE A 525 23.89 34.21 -92.29
C PHE A 525 23.14 35.42 -91.71
N ASP A 526 22.03 35.84 -92.32
CA ASP A 526 21.24 37.03 -91.94
C ASP A 526 20.85 37.06 -90.46
N LYS A 527 20.52 35.90 -89.89
CA LYS A 527 20.19 35.75 -88.46
C LYS A 527 21.36 36.10 -87.53
N VAL A 528 22.59 35.81 -87.96
CA VAL A 528 23.81 36.12 -87.20
C VAL A 528 24.11 37.62 -87.28
N ALA A 529 23.96 38.23 -88.46
CA ALA A 529 24.09 39.67 -88.65
C ALA A 529 23.08 40.46 -87.79
N MET A 530 21.79 40.09 -87.84
CA MET A 530 20.76 40.72 -87.00
C MET A 530 21.08 40.56 -85.50
N SER A 531 21.55 39.39 -85.07
CA SER A 531 21.93 39.15 -83.67
C SER A 531 23.13 39.97 -83.18
N LEU A 532 23.89 40.60 -84.07
CA LEU A 532 25.09 41.38 -83.74
C LEU A 532 24.90 42.90 -83.85
N LEU A 533 23.98 43.36 -84.71
CA LEU A 533 23.88 44.77 -85.13
C LEU A 533 22.47 45.39 -84.97
N ASN A 534 21.45 44.64 -84.53
CA ASN A 534 20.07 45.15 -84.41
C ASN A 534 19.91 46.34 -83.44
N ASP A 535 20.73 46.40 -82.39
CA ASP A 535 20.65 47.45 -81.37
C ASP A 535 21.64 48.61 -81.64
N VAL A 536 22.12 48.74 -82.87
CA VAL A 536 23.21 49.66 -83.28
C VAL A 536 22.69 50.75 -84.24
N TYR A 537 22.92 52.01 -83.88
CA TYR A 537 22.49 53.18 -84.64
C TYR A 537 23.69 54.06 -85.03
N LEU A 538 23.77 54.39 -86.32
CA LEU A 538 24.73 55.32 -86.89
C LEU A 538 24.28 56.77 -86.66
N VAL A 539 25.21 57.61 -86.26
CA VAL A 539 25.06 59.04 -85.93
C VAL A 539 26.19 59.86 -86.52
N ASP A 540 25.95 61.15 -86.75
CA ASP A 540 26.90 62.01 -87.46
C ASP A 540 28.19 62.27 -86.65
N ASN A 541 28.09 62.58 -85.35
CA ASN A 541 29.20 63.06 -84.51
C ASN A 541 29.02 62.63 -83.03
N LEU A 542 30.11 62.59 -82.25
CA LEU A 542 30.08 62.13 -80.85
C LEU A 542 29.10 62.91 -79.94
N ASP A 543 28.99 64.23 -80.12
CA ASP A 543 28.05 65.07 -79.36
C ASP A 543 26.59 64.66 -79.59
N THR A 544 26.24 64.14 -80.78
CA THR A 544 24.88 63.64 -81.06
C THR A 544 24.66 62.27 -80.41
N ALA A 545 25.67 61.39 -80.40
CA ALA A 545 25.63 60.15 -79.63
C ALA A 545 25.41 60.40 -78.12
N LEU A 546 26.23 61.27 -77.52
CA LEU A 546 26.17 61.60 -76.09
C LEU A 546 24.86 62.28 -75.69
N SER A 547 24.36 63.21 -76.50
CA SER A 547 23.07 63.86 -76.21
C SER A 547 21.87 62.95 -76.40
N LEU A 548 21.95 61.93 -77.27
CA LEU A 548 20.93 60.87 -77.36
C LEU A 548 20.98 59.91 -76.16
N TRP A 549 22.18 59.51 -75.71
CA TRP A 549 22.36 58.67 -74.51
C TRP A 549 21.93 59.38 -73.21
N GLN A 550 22.16 60.70 -73.10
CA GLN A 550 21.68 61.52 -71.96
C GLN A 550 20.20 61.91 -72.06
N SER A 551 19.53 61.67 -73.20
CA SER A 551 18.13 62.05 -73.40
C SER A 551 17.18 61.17 -72.57
N PRO A 552 16.16 61.72 -71.88
CA PRO A 552 15.24 60.94 -71.03
C PRO A 552 14.42 59.84 -71.74
N SER A 553 14.51 59.73 -73.07
CA SER A 553 13.91 58.65 -73.87
C SER A 553 14.54 57.27 -73.67
N GLY A 554 15.65 57.15 -72.92
CA GLY A 554 16.21 55.87 -72.47
C GLY A 554 15.31 55.02 -71.55
N ALA A 555 14.09 55.49 -71.26
CA ALA A 555 13.12 54.89 -70.34
C ALA A 555 12.47 53.55 -70.79
N ASN A 556 12.87 52.96 -71.92
CA ASN A 556 12.33 51.70 -72.45
C ASN A 556 13.32 50.52 -72.44
N GLY A 557 14.40 50.59 -71.64
CA GLY A 557 15.12 49.40 -71.17
C GLY A 557 15.81 48.52 -72.22
N LYS A 558 16.08 49.04 -73.43
CA LYS A 558 16.87 48.37 -74.47
C LYS A 558 18.25 49.02 -74.61
N SER A 559 19.28 48.18 -74.70
CA SER A 559 20.69 48.56 -74.67
C SER A 559 21.19 49.00 -76.05
N LEU A 560 20.90 50.24 -76.44
CA LEU A 560 21.29 50.80 -77.74
C LEU A 560 22.75 51.30 -77.77
N TYR A 561 23.45 50.99 -78.85
CA TYR A 561 24.80 51.47 -79.16
C TYR A 561 24.72 52.58 -80.21
N PHE A 562 25.46 53.67 -80.01
CA PHE A 562 25.51 54.81 -80.95
C PHE A 562 26.92 54.98 -81.51
N VAL A 563 27.03 55.18 -82.82
CA VAL A 563 28.28 54.99 -83.57
C VAL A 563 28.52 56.11 -84.58
N THR A 564 29.70 56.74 -84.54
CA THR A 564 30.09 57.76 -85.52
C THR A 564 30.72 57.14 -86.77
N LEU A 565 30.66 57.83 -87.92
CA LEU A 565 31.31 57.38 -89.15
C LEU A 565 32.85 57.25 -88.99
N GLU A 566 33.45 58.02 -88.08
CA GLU A 566 34.88 57.96 -87.78
C GLU A 566 35.27 56.78 -86.85
N GLY A 567 34.29 56.02 -86.33
CA GLY A 567 34.52 54.77 -85.58
C GLY A 567 34.46 54.90 -84.05
N GLU A 568 33.88 55.97 -83.50
CA GLU A 568 33.66 56.09 -82.05
C GLU A 568 32.35 55.37 -81.66
N VAL A 569 32.38 54.55 -80.60
CA VAL A 569 31.25 53.66 -80.22
C VAL A 569 30.79 53.95 -78.80
N LEU A 570 29.76 54.79 -78.67
CA LEU A 570 29.11 55.02 -77.37
C LEU A 570 28.25 53.81 -77.00
N GLU A 571 28.73 53.06 -76.02
CA GLU A 571 28.03 51.93 -75.42
C GLU A 571 26.82 52.36 -74.56
N PRO A 572 25.84 51.46 -74.35
CA PRO A 572 24.82 51.60 -73.31
C PRO A 572 25.40 51.87 -71.91
N SER A 573 26.62 51.41 -71.65
CA SER A 573 27.36 51.60 -70.39
C SER A 573 27.83 53.03 -70.14
N GLY A 574 27.83 53.89 -71.16
CA GLY A 574 28.45 55.23 -71.13
C GLY A 574 29.95 55.23 -71.43
N MET A 575 30.53 54.10 -71.86
CA MET A 575 31.88 54.02 -72.42
C MET A 575 31.86 54.46 -73.90
N VAL A 576 32.97 55.05 -74.35
CA VAL A 576 33.30 55.38 -75.76
C VAL A 576 34.65 54.74 -76.08
#